data_AF-A0A5J4PY18-F1
#
_entry.id   AF-A0A5J4PY18-F1
#
_cell.length_a   1.000
_cell.length_b   1.000
_cell.length_c   1.000
_cell.angle_alpha   90.00
_cell.angle_beta   90.00
_cell.angle_gamma   90.00
#
_symmetry.space_group_name_H-M   'P 1'
#
loop_
_entity.id
_entity.type
_entity.pdbx_description
1 polymer ?
#
loop_
_entity_poly.entity_id
_entity_poly.type
_entity_poly.pdbx_seq_one_letter_code
_entity_poly.pdbx_strand_id
1 'polypeptide(L)' 'MDFNRITEHHILHIMTAVAAFIIAIAVRFICINSGCEAGTANLVFVTILGIEVVLYLVLMKIIINQV' A
#
# COMPACT_ATOMS: atom_id res chain seq x y z
N MET A 1 -3.10 22.20 17.75
CA MET A 1 -2.53 21.19 16.83
C MET A 1 -2.29 21.90 15.50
N ASP A 2 -1.05 21.89 15.02
CA ASP A 2 -0.68 22.53 13.76
C ASP A 2 -1.31 21.74 12.60
N PHE A 3 -2.36 22.31 12.01
CA PHE A 3 -3.10 21.71 10.89
C PHE A 3 -2.22 21.49 9.64
N ASN A 4 -1.13 22.23 9.51
CA ASN A 4 -0.27 22.15 8.34
C ASN A 4 0.52 20.83 8.32
N ARG A 5 0.91 20.33 9.50
CA ARG A 5 1.73 19.12 9.66
C ARG A 5 0.97 17.81 9.40
N ILE A 6 -0.34 17.79 9.71
CA ILE A 6 -1.22 16.63 9.42
C ILE A 6 -1.42 16.46 7.92
N THR A 7 -1.52 17.58 7.18
CA THR A 7 -1.76 17.58 5.73
C THR A 7 -0.57 17.04 4.95
N GLU A 8 0.65 17.40 5.35
CA GLU A 8 1.89 16.91 4.71
C GLU A 8 2.07 15.40 4.87
N HIS A 9 1.83 14.87 6.08
CA HIS A 9 1.85 13.42 6.31
C HIS A 9 0.79 12.69 5.49
N HIS A 10 -0.42 13.24 5.33
CA HIS A 10 -1.45 12.62 4.50
C HIS A 10 -1.04 12.56 3.01
N ILE A 11 -0.41 13.61 2.49
CA ILE A 11 0.10 13.64 1.10
C ILE A 11 1.17 12.55 0.92
N LEU A 12 2.09 12.42 1.87
CA LEU A 12 3.12 11.38 1.83
C LEU A 12 2.50 9.98 1.78
N HIS A 13 1.47 9.71 2.60
CA HIS A 13 0.79 8.41 2.61
C HIS A 13 0.10 8.10 1.26
N ILE A 14 -0.54 9.11 0.64
CA ILE A 14 -1.16 8.94 -0.68
C ILE A 14 -0.10 8.60 -1.73
N MET A 15 1.06 9.28 -1.71
CA MET A 15 2.15 8.98 -2.62
C MET A 15 2.71 7.57 -2.42
N THR A 16 2.90 7.13 -1.17
CA THR A 16 3.36 5.77 -0.88
C THR A 16 2.36 4.71 -1.30
N ALA A 17 1.06 5.00 -1.16
CA ALA A 17 0.00 4.08 -1.57
C ALA A 17 -0.04 3.90 -3.10
N VAL A 18 0.08 5.00 -3.84
CA VAL A 18 0.18 4.95 -5.31
C VAL A 18 1.41 4.16 -5.76
N ALA A 19 2.56 4.34 -5.10
CA ALA A 19 3.77 3.59 -5.42
C ALA A 19 3.60 2.08 -5.14
N ALA A 20 3.05 1.71 -3.98
CA ALA A 20 2.75 0.31 -3.63
C ALA A 20 1.76 -0.33 -4.61
N PHE A 21 0.75 0.42 -5.05
CA PHE A 21 -0.21 -0.04 -6.04
C PHE A 21 0.43 -0.34 -7.40
N ILE A 22 1.33 0.54 -7.88
CA ILE A 22 2.09 0.31 -9.13
C ILE A 22 2.94 -0.96 -9.00
N ILE A 23 3.61 -1.15 -7.86
CA ILE A 23 4.40 -2.35 -7.59
C ILE A 23 3.51 -3.59 -7.60
N ALA A 24 2.33 -3.54 -6.98
CA ALA A 24 1.39 -4.66 -6.96
C ALA A 24 0.95 -5.06 -8.38
N ILE A 25 0.66 -4.08 -9.25
CA ILE A 25 0.33 -4.33 -10.66
C ILE A 25 1.51 -4.97 -11.39
N ALA A 26 2.72 -4.44 -11.21
CA ALA A 26 3.92 -4.97 -11.84
C ALA A 26 4.19 -6.43 -11.43
N VAL A 27 4.11 -6.72 -10.13
CA VAL A 27 4.27 -8.08 -9.59
C VAL A 27 3.21 -9.03 -10.16
N ARG A 28 1.95 -8.59 -10.23
CA ARG A 28 0.87 -9.39 -10.85
C ARG A 28 1.18 -9.69 -12.32
N PHE A 29 1.63 -8.69 -13.07
CA PHE A 29 1.99 -8.86 -14.48
C PHE A 29 3.16 -9.85 -14.65
N ILE A 30 4.18 -9.75 -13.80
CA ILE A 30 5.31 -10.69 -13.77
C ILE A 30 4.84 -12.11 -13.45
N CYS A 31 3.97 -12.30 -12.45
CA CYS A 31 3.41 -13.60 -12.12
C CYS A 31 2.65 -14.23 -13.30
N ILE A 32 1.82 -13.46 -13.99
CA ILE A 32 1.11 -13.99 -15.17
C ILE A 32 2.12 -14.37 -16.26
N ASN A 33 3.12 -13.52 -16.50
CA ASN A 33 4.12 -13.77 -17.54
C ASN A 33 5.08 -14.92 -17.21
N SER A 34 5.25 -15.27 -15.93
CA SER A 34 6.03 -16.43 -15.50
C SER A 34 5.24 -17.75 -15.55
N GLY A 35 4.01 -17.74 -16.08
CA GLY A 35 3.16 -18.93 -16.21
C GLY A 35 2.34 -19.24 -14.97
N CYS A 36 2.22 -18.31 -14.02
CA CYS A 36 1.38 -18.49 -12.85
C CYS A 36 -0.11 -18.48 -13.22
N GLU A 37 -0.90 -19.33 -12.59
CA GLU A 37 -2.36 -19.33 -12.78
C GLU A 37 -2.96 -17.98 -12.38
N ALA A 38 -4.03 -17.57 -13.08
CA ALA A 38 -4.71 -16.31 -12.80
C ALA A 38 -5.17 -16.20 -11.33
N GLY A 39 -5.58 -17.32 -10.72
CA GLY A 39 -5.93 -17.39 -9.31
C GLY A 39 -4.77 -17.00 -8.39
N THR A 40 -3.60 -17.60 -8.60
CA THR A 40 -2.39 -17.33 -7.81
C THR A 40 -1.88 -15.91 -8.03
N ALA A 41 -1.85 -15.41 -9.27
CA ALA A 41 -1.46 -14.03 -9.55
C ALA A 41 -2.39 -13.00 -8.88
N ASN A 42 -3.70 -13.28 -8.85
CA ASN A 42 -4.67 -12.44 -8.16
C ASN A 42 -4.51 -12.52 -6.63
N LEU A 43 -4.22 -13.70 -6.08
CA LEU A 43 -3.96 -13.86 -4.65
C LEU A 43 -2.72 -13.07 -4.21
N VAL A 44 -1.63 -13.12 -5.00
CA VAL A 44 -0.42 -12.31 -4.76
C VAL A 44 -0.75 -10.82 -4.80
N PHE A 45 -1.52 -10.37 -5.80
CA PHE A 45 -1.95 -8.97 -5.91
C PHE A 45 -2.74 -8.51 -4.68
N VAL A 46 -3.76 -9.26 -4.27
CA VAL A 46 -4.60 -8.93 -3.11
C VAL A 46 -3.80 -8.99 -1.80
N THR A 47 -2.82 -9.89 -1.70
CA THR A 47 -1.93 -9.99 -0.54
C THR A 47 -1.08 -8.73 -0.38
N ILE A 48 -0.52 -8.20 -1.47
CA ILE A 48 0.27 -6.96 -1.46
C ILE A 48 -0.62 -5.78 -1.01
N LEU A 49 -1.83 -5.66 -1.56
CA LEU A 49 -2.79 -4.63 -1.14
C LEU A 49 -3.19 -4.77 0.34
N GLY A 50 -3.37 -6.00 0.82
CA GLY A 50 -3.67 -6.26 2.23
C GLY A 50 -2.56 -5.79 3.16
N ILE A 51 -1.30 -6.07 2.80
CA ILE A 51 -0.12 -5.61 3.55
C ILE A 51 -0.06 -4.08 3.57
N GLU A 52 -0.30 -3.43 2.43
CA GLU A 52 -0.32 -1.97 2.31
C GLU A 52 -1.36 -1.33 3.25
N VAL A 53 -2.58 -1.87 3.27
CA VAL A 53 -3.65 -1.39 4.16
C VAL A 53 -3.27 -1.56 5.63
N VAL A 54 -2.70 -2.71 6.01
CA VAL A 54 -2.25 -2.94 7.38
C VAL A 54 -1.16 -1.95 7.78
N LEU A 55 -0.18 -1.71 6.91
CA LEU A 55 0.88 -0.72 7.16
C LEU A 55 0.32 0.68 7.33
N TYR A 56 -0.63 1.09 6.47
CA TYR A 56 -1.31 2.38 6.59
C TYR A 56 -2.02 2.52 7.95
N LEU A 57 -2.78 1.51 8.37
CA LEU A 57 -3.50 1.53 9.65
C LEU A 57 -2.54 1.60 10.84
N VAL A 58 -1.42 0.87 10.79
CA VAL A 58 -0.38 0.90 11.82
C VAL A 58 0.27 2.28 11.90
N LEU A 59 0.64 2.87 10.77
CA LEU A 59 1.23 4.21 10.72
C LEU A 59 0.26 5.27 11.26
N MET A 60 -1.00 5.23 10.85
CA MET A 60 -2.04 6.14 11.37
C MET A 60 -2.19 6.00 12.89
N LYS A 61 -2.21 4.76 13.41
CA LYS A 61 -2.30 4.52 14.86
C LYS A 61 -1.08 5.06 15.61
N ILE A 62 0.13 4.87 15.08
CA ILE A 62 1.36 5.39 15.68
C ILE A 62 1.33 6.92 15.69
N ILE A 63 0.99 7.55 14.56
CA ILE A 63 0.94 9.02 14.44
C ILE A 63 -0.10 9.59 15.41
N ILE A 64 -1.30 9.00 15.49
CA ILE A 64 -2.37 9.44 16.40
C ILE A 64 -1.94 9.32 17.87
N ASN A 65 -1.24 8.25 18.25
CA ASN A 65 -0.77 8.06 19.64
C ASN A 65 0.43 8.93 20.04
N GLN A 66 1.08 9.62 19.09
CA GLN A 66 2.21 10.52 19.35
C GLN A 66 1.77 12.00 19.47
N VAL A 67 0.49 12.30 19.25
CA VAL A 67 -0.14 13.64 19.36
C VAL A 67 -0.98 13.72 20.61
#